data_AF-A0AAE0UC65-F1
#
_entry.id   AF-A0AAE0UC65-F1
#
_cell.length_a   1.000
_cell.length_b   1.000
_cell.length_c   1.000
_cell.angle_alpha   90.00
_cell.angle_beta   90.00
_cell.angle_gamma   90.00
#
_symmetry.space_group_name_H-M   'P 1'
#
loop_
_entity.id
_entity.type
_entity.pdbx_description
1 polymer ?
#
loop_
_entity_poly.entity_id
_entity_poly.type
_entity_poly.pdbx_seq_one_letter_code
_entity_poly.pdbx_strand_id
1 'polypeptide(L)' 'MFPYTATEKDCVDSAECTICLEEFEPGVAMARLECLCRFHRACISAWWERHPGRCPMHQHDGFGY' A
#
# COMPACT_ATOMS: atom_id res chain seq x y z
N MET A 1 8.31 -0.58 4.82
CA MET A 1 7.10 -1.38 4.57
C MET A 1 6.77 -2.14 5.84
N PHE A 2 5.58 -1.92 6.36
CA PHE A 2 5.06 -2.57 7.55
C PHE A 2 3.95 -3.52 7.10
N PRO A 3 4.23 -4.84 6.97
CA PRO A 3 3.23 -5.82 6.58
C PRO A 3 2.23 -6.04 7.71
N TYR A 4 0.96 -6.20 7.36
CA TYR A 4 -0.12 -6.49 8.31
C TYR A 4 -1.27 -7.21 7.60
N THR A 5 -2.18 -7.80 8.36
CA THR A 5 -3.38 -8.43 7.82
C THR A 5 -4.51 -7.41 7.83
N ALA A 6 -5.23 -7.29 6.71
CA ALA A 6 -6.38 -6.39 6.59
C ALA A 6 -7.45 -6.73 7.65
N THR A 7 -7.99 -5.69 8.29
CA THR A 7 -9.15 -5.80 9.16
C THR A 7 -10.39 -5.24 8.47
N GLU A 8 -11.58 -5.46 9.03
CA GLU A 8 -12.81 -4.85 8.50
C GLU A 8 -12.71 -3.32 8.37
N LYS A 9 -11.89 -2.67 9.21
CA LYS A 9 -11.62 -1.22 9.16
C LYS A 9 -10.76 -0.79 7.98
N ASP A 10 -10.00 -1.69 7.39
CA ASP A 10 -9.20 -1.41 6.20
C ASP A 10 -10.01 -1.54 4.90
N CYS A 11 -11.19 -2.17 4.99
CA CYS A 11 -12.02 -2.55 3.85
C CYS A 11 -13.31 -1.72 3.75
N VAL A 12 -13.45 -0.68 4.59
CA VAL A 12 -14.58 0.26 4.53
C VAL A 12 -14.40 1.29 3.41
N ASP A 13 -15.52 1.76 2.85
CA ASP A 13 -15.58 2.83 1.85
C ASP A 13 -14.93 2.49 0.49
N SER A 14 -15.01 1.24 0.04
CA SER A 14 -14.42 0.78 -1.22
C SER A 14 -12.90 1.03 -1.28
N ALA A 15 -12.21 0.90 -0.15
CA ALA A 15 -10.77 1.07 -0.11
C ALA A 15 -10.09 0.03 -1.02
N GLU A 16 -9.32 0.52 -2.01
CA GLU A 16 -8.68 -0.31 -3.03
C GLU A 16 -7.16 -0.13 -3.06
N CYS A 17 -6.48 -1.12 -3.63
CA CYS A 17 -5.05 -1.04 -3.92
C CYS A 17 -4.82 -0.26 -5.21
N THR A 18 -4.20 0.91 -5.14
CA THR A 18 -3.94 1.75 -6.33
C THR A 18 -2.93 1.18 -7.33
N ILE A 19 -2.33 0.02 -7.05
CA ILE A 19 -1.43 -0.69 -7.97
C ILE A 19 -2.20 -1.67 -8.87
N CYS A 20 -3.08 -2.49 -8.28
CA CYS A 20 -3.86 -3.50 -9.02
C CYS A 20 -5.32 -3.10 -9.26
N LEU A 21 -5.79 -2.02 -8.63
CA LEU A 21 -7.17 -1.52 -8.69
C LEU A 21 -8.20 -2.54 -8.16
N GLU A 22 -7.78 -3.39 -7.23
CA GLU A 22 -8.64 -4.35 -6.54
C GLU A 22 -8.96 -3.86 -5.12
N GLU A 23 -10.20 -4.09 -4.69
CA GLU A 23 -10.68 -3.77 -3.35
C GLU A 23 -9.93 -4.57 -2.28
N PHE A 24 -9.78 -3.98 -1.09
CA PHE A 24 -9.22 -4.68 0.06
C PHE A 24 -10.30 -5.57 0.70
N GLU A 25 -9.92 -6.81 0.99
CA GLU A 25 -10.77 -7.76 1.71
C GLU A 25 -10.20 -8.08 3.10
N PRO A 26 -11.05 -8.29 4.12
CA PRO A 26 -10.57 -8.64 5.45
C PRO A 26 -9.82 -9.99 5.41
N GLY A 27 -8.65 -10.03 6.03
CA GLY A 27 -7.78 -11.21 6.02
C GLY A 27 -6.72 -11.22 4.91
N VAL A 28 -6.75 -10.30 3.94
CA VAL A 28 -5.69 -10.24 2.91
C VAL A 28 -4.38 -9.66 3.45
N ALA A 29 -3.27 -10.08 2.85
CA ALA A 29 -1.96 -9.58 3.21
C ALA A 29 -1.76 -8.16 2.66
N MET A 30 -1.72 -7.19 3.57
CA MET A 30 -1.51 -5.78 3.25
C MET A 30 -0.14 -5.30 3.73
N ALA A 31 0.23 -4.12 3.25
CA ALA A 31 1.44 -3.45 3.59
C ALA A 31 1.20 -1.95 3.66
N ARG A 32 1.62 -1.34 4.76
CA ARG A 32 1.60 0.11 4.95
C ARG A 32 3.02 0.66 4.82
N LEU A 33 3.17 1.80 4.16
CA LEU A 33 4.44 2.52 4.10
C LEU A 33 4.53 3.55 5.24
N GLU A 34 5.68 4.20 5.41
CA GLU A 34 5.85 5.28 6.41
C GLU A 34 4.93 6.48 6.13
N CYS A 35 4.63 6.75 4.86
CA CYS A 35 3.68 7.76 4.42
C CYS A 35 2.21 7.35 4.56
N LEU A 36 1.92 6.27 5.30
CA LEU A 36 0.60 5.72 5.58
C LEU A 36 -0.18 5.21 4.35
N CYS A 37 0.38 5.26 3.13
CA CYS A 37 -0.20 4.60 1.97
C CYS A 37 -0.27 3.09 2.18
N ARG A 38 -1.40 2.51 1.76
CA ARG A 38 -1.76 1.10 1.94
C ARG A 38 -1.83 0.40 0.60
N PHE A 39 -1.29 -0.81 0.54
CA PHE A 39 -1.27 -1.63 -0.66
C PHE A 39 -1.39 -3.11 -0.30
N HIS A 40 -1.75 -3.94 -1.26
CA HIS A 40 -1.50 -5.38 -1.15
C HIS A 40 0.01 -5.63 -0.99
N ARG A 41 0.36 -6.55 -0.09
CA ARG A 41 1.75 -6.93 0.17
C ARG A 41 2.45 -7.36 -1.12
N ALA A 42 1.78 -8.16 -1.94
CA ALA A 42 2.31 -8.64 -3.21
C ALA A 42 2.57 -7.47 -4.18
N CYS A 43 1.60 -6.58 -4.34
CA CYS A 43 1.70 -5.44 -5.25
C CYS A 43 2.84 -4.48 -4.88
N ILE A 44 2.96 -4.08 -3.61
CA ILE A 44 4.05 -3.18 -3.21
C ILE A 44 5.41 -3.87 -3.24
N SER A 45 5.46 -5.18 -2.98
CA SER A 45 6.71 -5.95 -3.06
C SER A 45 7.22 -5.99 -4.50
N ALA A 46 6.34 -6.28 -5.47
CA ALA A 46 6.67 -6.27 -6.89
C ALA A 46 7.09 -4.88 -7.39
N TRP A 47 6.43 -3.83 -6.90
CA TRP A 47 6.82 -2.45 -7.20
C TRP A 47 8.24 -2.13 -6.71
N TRP A 48 8.59 -2.56 -5.48
CA TRP A 48 9.90 -2.33 -4.88
C TRP A 48 11.05 -3.08 -5.54
N GLU A 49 10.79 -4.16 -6.30
CA GLU A 49 11.83 -4.79 -7.12
C GLU A 49 12.44 -3.80 -8.14
N ARG A 50 11.63 -2.85 -8.62
CA ARG A 50 12.05 -1.80 -9.57
C ARG A 50 12.29 -0.46 -8.89
N HIS A 51 11.59 -0.18 -7.79
CA HIS A 51 11.61 1.09 -7.08
C HIS A 51 11.78 0.92 -5.57
N PRO A 52 12.94 0.42 -5.11
CA PRO A 52 13.14 0.09 -3.70
C PRO A 52 12.96 1.33 -2.82
N GLY A 53 12.13 1.20 -1.79
CA GLY A 53 11.88 2.26 -0.81
C GLY A 53 10.98 3.40 -1.29
N ARG A 54 10.53 3.41 -2.55
CA ARG A 54 9.65 4.48 -3.07
C ARG A 54 8.18 4.14 -2.93
N CYS A 55 7.38 5.15 -2.57
CA CYS A 55 5.92 5.05 -2.57
C CYS A 55 5.37 5.27 -3.99
N PRO A 56 4.50 4.38 -4.52
CA PRO A 56 3.85 4.59 -5.81
C PRO A 56 3.00 5.88 -5.89
N MET A 57 2.44 6.32 -4.77
CA MET A 57 1.53 7.47 -4.69
C MET A 57 2.24 8.81 -4.49
N HIS A 58 3.40 8.79 -3.83
CA HIS A 58 4.16 9.99 -3.49
C HIS A 58 5.48 10.00 -4.24
N GLN A 59 5.42 9.98 -5.58
CA GLN A 59 6.62 9.99 -6.43
C GLN A 59 7.38 11.33 -6.41
N HIS A 60 6.93 12.30 -5.62
CA HIS A 60 7.72 13.48 -5.31
C HIS A 60 8.67 13.17 -4.16
N ASP A 61 9.95 13.05 -4.50
CA ASP A 61 11.04 13.20 -3.54
C ASP A 61 10.85 14.55 -2.84
N GLY A 62 10.57 14.54 -1.54
CA GLY A 62 10.35 15.79 -0.86
C GLY A 62 10.03 15.57 0.60
N PHE A 63 11.05 15.65 1.43
CA PHE A 63 10.90 16.28 2.74
C PHE A 63 9.96 17.48 2.58
N GLY A 64 8.79 17.40 3.22
CA GLY A 64 7.88 18.52 3.26
C GLY A 64 8.61 19.75 3.79
N TYR A 65 8.71 20.76 2.94
CA TYR A 65 8.69 22.18 3.31
C TYR A 65 7.87 22.93 2.27
#